data_AF-A0A536CJM2-F1
#
_entry.id   AF-A0A536CJM2-F1
#
_cell.length_a   1.000
_cell.length_b   1.000
_cell.length_c   1.000
_cell.angle_alpha   90.00
_cell.angle_beta   90.00
_cell.angle_gamma   90.00
#
_symmetry.space_group_name_H-M   'P 1'
#
loop_
_entity.id
_entity.type
_entity.pdbx_description
1 polymer ?
#
loop_
_entity_poly.entity_id
_entity_poly.type
_entity_poly.pdbx_seq_one_letter_code
_entity_poly.pdbx_strand_id
1 'polypeptide(L)'
;MPSAYSLERAMGWDSVRRMSATALACSVLALGLFVGPFAQNASADTSGDMLLLNNQLRFAVGSPTIPADPRVVQAAQNHANYSSANGVGGHYETAGLPYYTGYAPRDRVIAAGLTTTFVSEVATGGSALGGVAQLWDAPYHRLGMLHPQATSVGWGYSTLGGRSSVVGDITYDFGFRAVDFVRSPADRQTSIPTSWSGRESPNPLPAGVSGPVGYPIMLIYSQGRNVAMRAAEIVAPNGTRLPIYYAPQEFEYDYQVIVPQQPLAANTTYHVRFDINVSGVMVTNEWDFSTGTTISGSPAPAPIAPPADSGLHSSWAGQTSVPLLQPAATSQVTVSFRNTGTKTWTKGTAGTQVALGVRNDDVSFTALGLNSGWLSANRVAVQNEASVAPGAVATFTFTVKAPFGAGTVKLPLRPVIDGVAWLEDQGVFVPITTVVDYHSRWVSQSSYPTLRMGEVSTPLTISFLNAGSQTWVKGTLGQEARLGVNLDDATWAALAVNWPYTTRPAVQTETTVAPGTLASFTFQIRGPSQPGTYAIHLRPVIDGVTWLEDEGVFLYVTVIP
;
A
#
# COMPACT_ATOMS: atom_id res chain seq x y z
N MET A 1 -46.46 33.26 92.30
CA MET A 1 -46.59 31.87 92.80
C MET A 1 -47.95 31.34 92.37
N PRO A 2 -48.14 30.05 92.03
CA PRO A 2 -47.15 29.04 91.62
C PRO A 2 -47.53 28.27 90.30
N SER A 3 -46.60 27.42 89.81
CA SER A 3 -46.79 26.08 89.18
C SER A 3 -47.99 25.82 88.23
N ALA A 4 -47.80 25.65 86.90
CA ALA A 4 -47.41 24.41 86.15
C ALA A 4 -48.55 23.35 86.00
N TYR A 5 -48.62 22.42 85.01
CA TYR A 5 -47.59 21.68 84.25
C TYR A 5 -48.14 21.10 82.91
N SER A 6 -47.24 20.66 81.98
CA SER A 6 -47.40 19.55 80.97
C SER A 6 -48.42 19.68 79.79
N LEU A 7 -48.25 19.06 78.60
CA LEU A 7 -47.10 18.38 77.92
C LEU A 7 -47.31 18.26 76.37
N GLU A 8 -46.21 18.35 75.61
CA GLU A 8 -45.80 17.67 74.34
C GLU A 8 -46.62 17.56 73.00
N ARG A 9 -45.89 17.91 71.90
CA ARG A 9 -45.80 17.29 70.53
C ARG A 9 -46.91 17.53 69.46
N ALA A 10 -46.60 17.63 68.15
CA ALA A 10 -45.32 17.86 67.44
C ALA A 10 -45.44 18.32 65.95
N MET A 11 -44.57 19.29 65.57
CA MET A 11 -43.76 19.44 64.34
C MET A 11 -44.29 19.41 62.88
N GLY A 12 -43.72 20.33 62.07
CA GLY A 12 -43.61 20.35 60.60
C GLY A 12 -43.30 21.78 60.10
N TRP A 13 -42.05 22.22 59.95
CA TRP A 13 -41.10 22.06 58.81
C TRP A 13 -41.59 22.65 57.46
N ASP A 14 -40.80 23.40 56.67
CA ASP A 14 -39.72 24.37 56.97
C ASP A 14 -39.48 25.30 55.73
N SER A 15 -38.53 26.26 55.72
CA SER A 15 -38.53 27.34 54.70
C SER A 15 -37.22 28.08 54.32
N VAL A 16 -37.12 28.45 53.02
CA VAL A 16 -36.69 29.79 52.47
C VAL A 16 -35.18 30.19 52.25
N ARG A 17 -34.86 30.46 50.96
CA ARG A 17 -34.02 31.54 50.31
C ARG A 17 -32.53 31.88 50.65
N ARG A 18 -31.76 32.05 49.54
CA ARG A 18 -30.82 33.16 49.12
C ARG A 18 -29.41 33.39 49.74
N MET A 19 -28.40 33.20 48.88
CA MET A 19 -27.28 34.11 48.48
C MET A 19 -26.19 34.66 49.46
N SER A 20 -24.97 34.13 49.28
CA SER A 20 -23.70 34.87 48.94
C SER A 20 -22.65 35.29 50.01
N ALA A 21 -21.37 35.13 49.61
CA ALA A 21 -20.09 35.64 50.18
C ALA A 21 -19.53 34.91 51.45
N THR A 22 -18.20 34.84 51.73
CA THR A 22 -17.03 35.53 51.14
C THR A 22 -15.69 34.72 51.24
N ALA A 23 -14.86 34.81 50.19
CA ALA A 23 -13.38 34.77 50.07
C ALA A 23 -12.45 33.86 50.91
N LEU A 24 -11.50 33.23 50.18
CA LEU A 24 -10.08 33.12 50.53
C LEU A 24 -9.21 32.99 49.25
N ALA A 25 -7.87 32.97 49.35
CA ALA A 25 -7.04 34.11 48.91
C ALA A 25 -5.71 33.68 48.22
N CYS A 26 -5.07 34.64 47.50
CA CYS A 26 -3.74 34.59 46.85
C CYS A 26 -3.58 33.64 45.64
N SER A 27 -2.84 33.92 44.55
CA SER A 27 -2.16 35.10 43.95
C SER A 27 -1.86 34.75 42.45
N VAL A 28 -1.19 35.49 41.55
CA VAL A 28 -0.28 36.67 41.57
C VAL A 28 -0.53 37.55 40.30
N LEU A 29 0.42 38.41 39.88
CA LEU A 29 0.43 39.20 38.63
C LEU A 29 1.58 38.79 37.70
N ALA A 30 1.44 39.03 36.39
CA ALA A 30 2.48 39.67 35.55
C ALA A 30 1.93 40.14 34.18
N LEU A 31 2.40 41.29 33.71
CA LEU A 31 2.28 41.71 32.30
C LEU A 31 3.51 41.24 31.51
N GLY A 32 3.35 40.97 30.22
CA GLY A 32 4.49 40.74 29.32
C GLY A 32 4.11 40.89 27.85
N LEU A 33 4.69 41.88 27.17
CA LEU A 33 4.76 41.84 25.70
C LEU A 33 5.76 40.73 25.33
N PHE A 34 5.29 39.74 24.58
CA PHE A 34 6.18 38.91 23.77
C PHE A 34 5.89 39.14 22.30
N VAL A 35 6.84 39.81 21.64
CA VAL A 35 7.08 39.66 20.22
C VAL A 35 7.22 38.15 19.96
N GLY A 36 6.38 37.60 19.09
CA GLY A 36 6.42 36.18 18.81
C GLY A 36 7.76 35.78 18.18
N PRO A 37 8.38 34.65 18.58
CA PRO A 37 9.16 33.92 17.59
C PRO A 37 8.20 33.57 16.45
N PHE A 38 8.64 33.78 15.22
CA PHE A 38 7.88 33.47 14.02
C PHE A 38 7.25 32.08 14.14
N ALA A 39 5.96 31.97 13.84
CA ALA A 39 5.47 30.72 13.28
C ALA A 39 6.29 30.50 12.01
N GLN A 40 7.26 29.58 12.06
CA GLN A 40 8.00 29.20 10.87
C GLN A 40 6.97 28.70 9.86
N ASN A 41 6.89 29.35 8.70
CA ASN A 41 6.21 28.77 7.55
C ASN A 41 6.75 27.35 7.42
N ALA A 42 5.87 26.34 7.42
CA ALA A 42 6.30 24.96 7.22
C ALA A 42 7.10 24.90 5.91
N SER A 43 8.40 24.64 6.01
CA SER A 43 9.31 24.67 4.88
C SER A 43 8.89 23.61 3.87
N ALA A 44 8.76 23.98 2.60
CA ALA A 44 8.41 23.10 1.48
C ALA A 44 9.62 22.22 1.07
N ASP A 45 10.27 21.66 2.07
CA ASP A 45 11.55 20.96 2.05
C ASP A 45 11.45 19.64 2.86
N THR A 46 10.26 19.04 2.98
CA THR A 46 10.10 17.77 3.71
C THR A 46 10.52 16.57 2.86
N SER A 47 10.82 15.45 3.53
CA SER A 47 11.03 14.16 2.87
C SER A 47 9.79 13.69 2.08
N GLY A 48 8.59 14.10 2.49
CA GLY A 48 7.35 13.87 1.75
C GLY A 48 7.26 14.66 0.44
N ASP A 49 7.71 15.92 0.42
CA ASP A 49 7.69 16.76 -0.79
C ASP A 49 8.71 16.25 -1.83
N MET A 50 9.89 15.82 -1.38
CA MET A 50 10.91 15.19 -2.23
C MET A 50 10.45 13.84 -2.80
N LEU A 51 9.83 12.99 -1.97
CA LEU A 51 9.17 11.74 -2.40
C LEU A 51 8.08 12.01 -3.45
N LEU A 52 7.26 13.03 -3.23
CA LEU A 52 6.17 13.44 -4.11
C LEU A 52 6.71 13.85 -5.49
N LEU A 53 7.72 14.73 -5.53
CA LEU A 53 8.35 15.16 -6.77
C LEU A 53 9.01 13.98 -7.50
N ASN A 54 9.75 13.12 -6.80
CA ASN A 54 10.31 11.90 -7.38
C ASN A 54 9.24 10.98 -7.99
N ASN A 55 8.09 10.81 -7.32
CA ASN A 55 7.01 9.97 -7.82
C ASN A 55 6.24 10.60 -8.99
N GLN A 56 6.07 11.93 -9.01
CA GLN A 56 5.52 12.64 -10.17
C GLN A 56 6.43 12.47 -11.41
N LEU A 57 7.76 12.56 -11.22
CA LEU A 57 8.76 12.33 -12.26
C LEU A 57 8.76 10.89 -12.77
N ARG A 58 8.73 9.89 -11.86
CA ARG A 58 8.58 8.46 -12.21
C ARG A 58 7.30 8.19 -13.01
N PHE A 59 6.15 8.69 -12.54
CA PHE A 59 4.87 8.54 -13.21
C PHE A 59 4.88 9.17 -14.61
N ALA A 60 5.48 10.35 -14.77
CA ALA A 60 5.58 11.04 -16.05
C ALA A 60 6.42 10.30 -17.11
N VAL A 61 7.29 9.36 -16.71
CA VAL A 61 8.04 8.47 -17.62
C VAL A 61 7.45 7.05 -17.72
N GLY A 62 6.26 6.82 -17.16
CA GLY A 62 5.60 5.51 -17.14
C GLY A 62 6.23 4.52 -16.14
N SER A 63 7.08 4.98 -15.23
CA SER A 63 7.66 4.15 -14.16
C SER A 63 6.72 4.09 -12.95
N PRO A 64 6.57 2.93 -12.28
CA PRO A 64 5.72 2.80 -11.10
C PRO A 64 6.12 3.77 -9.99
N THR A 65 5.16 4.44 -9.38
CA THR A 65 5.39 5.21 -8.14
C THR A 65 5.75 4.26 -7.00
N ILE A 66 6.69 4.68 -6.15
CA ILE A 66 7.24 3.88 -5.04
C ILE A 66 6.95 4.53 -3.68
N PRO A 67 6.62 3.75 -2.64
CA PRO A 67 6.44 4.26 -1.28
C PRO A 67 7.77 4.73 -0.66
N ALA A 68 7.67 5.45 0.46
CA ALA A 68 8.80 5.63 1.36
C ALA A 68 8.76 4.58 2.48
N ASP A 69 9.89 3.93 2.74
CA ASP A 69 10.10 3.16 3.97
C ASP A 69 10.72 4.10 5.03
N PRO A 70 10.13 4.21 6.24
CA PRO A 70 10.64 5.09 7.30
C PRO A 70 12.12 4.86 7.66
N ARG A 71 12.64 3.63 7.49
CA ARG A 71 14.03 3.26 7.79
C ARG A 71 14.98 3.76 6.71
N VAL A 72 14.53 3.72 5.45
CA VAL A 72 15.28 4.27 4.30
C VAL A 72 15.25 5.80 4.35
N VAL A 73 14.13 6.41 4.75
CA VAL A 73 14.06 7.86 5.05
C VAL A 73 15.03 8.24 6.17
N GLN A 74 15.10 7.44 7.24
CA GLN A 74 16.03 7.69 8.33
C GLN A 74 17.50 7.58 7.89
N ALA A 75 17.85 6.60 7.06
CA ALA A 75 19.19 6.43 6.50
C ALA A 75 19.60 7.65 5.62
N ALA A 76 18.76 8.05 4.67
CA ALA A 76 19.02 9.20 3.81
C ALA A 76 19.11 10.51 4.62
N GLN A 77 18.26 10.68 5.64
CA GLN A 77 18.29 11.85 6.52
C GLN A 77 19.53 11.88 7.43
N ASN A 78 20.02 10.71 7.88
CA ASN A 78 21.29 10.60 8.59
C ASN A 78 22.46 10.99 7.66
N HIS A 79 22.48 10.48 6.43
CA HIS A 79 23.56 10.79 5.50
C HIS A 79 23.57 12.25 5.03
N ALA A 80 22.39 12.86 4.82
CA ALA A 80 22.27 14.29 4.57
C ALA A 80 22.85 15.12 5.74
N ASN A 81 22.56 14.73 6.99
CA ASN A 81 23.13 15.37 8.18
C ASN A 81 24.65 15.19 8.26
N TYR A 82 25.15 13.99 7.99
CA TYR A 82 26.58 13.67 7.92
C TYR A 82 27.30 14.54 6.89
N SER A 83 26.84 14.54 5.65
CA SER A 83 27.47 15.25 4.54
C SER A 83 27.45 16.77 4.75
N SER A 84 26.32 17.31 5.22
CA SER A 84 26.19 18.74 5.55
C SER A 84 27.12 19.17 6.70
N ALA A 85 27.09 18.46 7.82
CA ALA A 85 27.90 18.80 9.01
C ALA A 85 29.40 18.72 8.74
N ASN A 86 29.86 17.63 8.12
CA ASN A 86 31.28 17.40 7.83
C ASN A 86 31.78 18.19 6.60
N GLY A 87 30.87 18.64 5.73
CA GLY A 87 31.23 19.36 4.50
C GLY A 87 31.81 18.46 3.41
N VAL A 88 31.30 17.24 3.34
CA VAL A 88 31.68 16.20 2.37
C VAL A 88 30.51 15.92 1.42
N GLY A 89 30.80 15.22 0.32
CA GLY A 89 29.81 14.75 -0.64
C GLY A 89 30.27 13.46 -1.31
N GLY A 90 29.39 12.83 -2.08
CA GLY A 90 29.49 11.42 -2.46
C GLY A 90 28.65 10.55 -1.51
N HIS A 91 28.95 9.24 -1.47
CA HIS A 91 28.06 8.23 -0.89
C HIS A 91 28.57 7.55 0.39
N TYR A 92 29.80 7.87 0.81
CA TYR A 92 30.52 7.10 1.82
C TYR A 92 30.81 7.89 3.09
N GLU A 93 30.63 7.25 4.25
CA GLU A 93 30.91 7.86 5.54
C GLU A 93 32.23 7.37 6.15
N THR A 94 33.02 8.29 6.68
CA THR A 94 34.24 8.00 7.46
C THR A 94 33.90 7.82 8.94
N ALA A 95 34.24 6.66 9.49
CA ALA A 95 34.00 6.32 10.90
C ALA A 95 34.71 7.31 11.84
N GLY A 96 34.01 7.69 12.93
CA GLY A 96 34.51 8.63 13.94
C GLY A 96 34.22 10.11 13.67
N LEU A 97 33.69 10.46 12.49
CA LEU A 97 33.17 11.81 12.23
C LEU A 97 31.72 11.98 12.75
N PRO A 98 31.30 13.22 13.12
CA PRO A 98 29.93 13.53 13.52
C PRO A 98 28.87 12.99 12.57
N TYR A 99 27.75 12.50 13.13
CA TYR A 99 26.62 11.88 12.43
C TYR A 99 26.94 10.59 11.64
N TYR A 100 28.11 9.97 11.81
CA TYR A 100 28.41 8.66 11.21
C TYR A 100 27.39 7.60 11.65
N THR A 101 26.83 6.87 10.69
CA THR A 101 25.87 5.77 10.87
C THR A 101 26.21 4.52 10.05
N GLY A 102 26.95 4.64 8.94
CA GLY A 102 27.37 3.47 8.15
C GLY A 102 28.17 3.84 6.90
N TYR A 103 29.23 3.07 6.63
CA TYR A 103 30.18 3.33 5.55
C TYR A 103 29.50 3.49 4.19
N ALA A 104 28.73 2.51 3.71
CA ALA A 104 27.99 2.58 2.46
C ALA A 104 26.47 2.82 2.69
N PRO A 105 25.69 3.25 1.67
CA PRO A 105 24.24 3.45 1.77
C PRO A 105 23.50 2.24 2.35
N ARG A 106 23.86 1.04 1.88
CA ARG A 106 23.35 -0.24 2.38
C ARG A 106 23.59 -0.43 3.88
N ASP A 107 24.75 -0.02 4.40
CA ASP A 107 25.10 -0.18 5.81
C ASP A 107 24.25 0.76 6.68
N ARG A 108 23.97 1.99 6.20
CA ARG A 108 23.08 2.95 6.85
C ARG A 108 21.63 2.46 6.91
N VAL A 109 21.12 1.90 5.81
CA VAL A 109 19.78 1.29 5.75
C VAL A 109 19.65 0.06 6.67
N ILE A 110 20.72 -0.73 6.80
CA ILE A 110 20.78 -1.85 7.77
C ILE A 110 20.86 -1.35 9.22
N ALA A 111 21.65 -0.30 9.50
CA ALA A 111 21.70 0.35 10.81
C ALA A 111 20.34 0.97 11.21
N ALA A 112 19.56 1.43 10.24
CA ALA A 112 18.17 1.87 10.42
C ALA A 112 17.15 0.72 10.55
N GLY A 113 17.58 -0.55 10.50
CA GLY A 113 16.73 -1.72 10.76
C GLY A 113 16.00 -2.29 9.54
N LEU A 114 16.47 -2.04 8.32
CA LEU A 114 16.00 -2.72 7.10
C LEU A 114 17.08 -3.65 6.54
N THR A 115 16.81 -4.97 6.57
CA THR A 115 17.68 -5.95 5.89
C THR A 115 17.46 -5.87 4.38
N THR A 116 18.51 -5.54 3.63
CA THR A 116 18.51 -5.53 2.16
C THR A 116 19.82 -6.06 1.59
N THR A 117 19.79 -6.57 0.36
CA THR A 117 20.96 -6.98 -0.41
C THR A 117 21.62 -5.80 -1.14
N PHE A 118 20.84 -4.79 -1.55
CA PHE A 118 21.30 -3.66 -2.36
C PHE A 118 20.57 -2.36 -2.00
N VAL A 119 21.29 -1.24 -2.10
CA VAL A 119 20.79 0.14 -2.00
C VAL A 119 21.59 0.96 -3.00
N SER A 120 20.90 1.73 -3.84
CA SER A 120 21.52 2.81 -4.63
C SER A 120 21.19 4.13 -3.97
N GLU A 121 22.05 5.13 -4.12
CA GLU A 121 21.88 6.43 -3.48
C GLU A 121 22.16 7.55 -4.50
N VAL A 122 21.37 8.61 -4.43
CA VAL A 122 21.55 9.84 -5.22
C VAL A 122 21.76 11.03 -4.28
N ALA A 123 22.80 11.85 -4.52
CA ALA A 123 23.18 12.90 -3.57
C ALA A 123 23.65 14.20 -4.25
N THR A 124 23.20 15.36 -3.76
CA THR A 124 23.61 16.69 -4.26
C THR A 124 23.52 17.77 -3.17
N GLY A 125 24.13 18.93 -3.38
CA GLY A 125 23.75 20.18 -2.71
C GLY A 125 22.60 20.89 -3.42
N GLY A 126 22.04 21.92 -2.80
CA GLY A 126 20.90 22.70 -3.33
C GLY A 126 19.78 22.93 -2.30
N SER A 127 18.59 23.33 -2.74
CA SER A 127 17.35 23.21 -1.94
C SER A 127 16.80 21.78 -2.07
N ALA A 128 15.87 21.36 -1.21
CA ALA A 128 15.33 20.00 -1.21
C ALA A 128 14.77 19.58 -2.59
N LEU A 129 13.74 20.29 -3.07
CA LEU A 129 13.11 20.02 -4.36
C LEU A 129 14.02 20.34 -5.55
N GLY A 130 14.88 21.36 -5.43
CA GLY A 130 15.87 21.68 -6.46
C GLY A 130 16.91 20.57 -6.64
N GLY A 131 17.30 19.91 -5.55
CA GLY A 131 18.20 18.76 -5.56
C GLY A 131 17.56 17.55 -6.25
N VAL A 132 16.32 17.20 -5.91
CA VAL A 132 15.58 16.11 -6.59
C VAL A 132 15.48 16.37 -8.10
N ALA A 133 15.17 17.61 -8.51
CA ALA A 133 15.12 17.98 -9.93
C ALA A 133 16.50 17.90 -10.61
N GLN A 134 17.57 18.38 -9.95
CA GLN A 134 18.93 18.31 -10.49
C GLN A 134 19.43 16.86 -10.64
N LEU A 135 19.12 16.00 -9.67
CA LEU A 135 19.44 14.57 -9.70
C LEU A 135 18.63 13.86 -10.80
N TRP A 136 17.37 14.24 -11.01
CA TRP A 136 16.60 13.73 -12.14
C TRP A 136 17.15 14.23 -13.49
N ASP A 137 17.65 15.45 -13.60
CA ASP A 137 18.19 15.94 -14.87
C ASP A 137 19.50 15.24 -15.27
N ALA A 138 20.26 14.71 -14.31
CA ALA A 138 21.54 14.02 -14.51
C ALA A 138 21.36 12.51 -14.84
N PRO A 139 21.88 11.99 -15.97
CA PRO A 139 21.60 10.63 -16.47
C PRO A 139 21.76 9.46 -15.50
N TYR A 140 22.90 9.35 -14.82
CA TYR A 140 23.20 8.21 -13.95
C TYR A 140 22.48 8.32 -12.59
N HIS A 141 22.17 9.52 -12.12
CA HIS A 141 21.31 9.70 -10.95
C HIS A 141 19.83 9.42 -11.29
N ARG A 142 19.36 9.88 -12.46
CA ARG A 142 18.01 9.56 -12.98
C ARG A 142 17.81 8.05 -13.11
N LEU A 143 18.85 7.31 -13.52
CA LEU A 143 18.81 5.85 -13.70
C LEU A 143 18.21 5.14 -12.47
N GLY A 144 18.80 5.35 -11.29
CA GLY A 144 18.29 4.78 -10.05
C GLY A 144 16.90 5.33 -9.68
N MET A 145 16.72 6.66 -9.76
CA MET A 145 15.44 7.32 -9.45
C MET A 145 14.28 6.82 -10.32
N LEU A 146 14.53 6.42 -11.58
CA LEU A 146 13.51 6.04 -12.55
C LEU A 146 13.33 4.51 -12.69
N HIS A 147 14.27 3.70 -12.21
CA HIS A 147 14.33 2.25 -12.41
C HIS A 147 13.00 1.53 -12.08
N PRO A 148 12.49 0.63 -12.97
CA PRO A 148 11.25 -0.11 -12.71
C PRO A 148 11.28 -1.08 -11.52
N GLN A 149 12.46 -1.47 -11.05
CA GLN A 149 12.68 -2.43 -9.96
C GLN A 149 12.84 -1.76 -8.58
N ALA A 150 12.82 -0.42 -8.52
CA ALA A 150 12.81 0.29 -7.25
C ALA A 150 11.54 -0.08 -6.45
N THR A 151 11.70 -0.38 -5.16
CA THR A 151 10.62 -0.80 -4.24
C THR A 151 10.29 0.25 -3.19
N SER A 152 11.25 1.08 -2.80
CA SER A 152 11.03 2.25 -1.95
C SER A 152 12.12 3.30 -2.17
N VAL A 153 11.84 4.56 -1.81
CA VAL A 153 12.85 5.62 -1.71
C VAL A 153 12.67 6.41 -0.42
N GLY A 154 13.78 6.65 0.28
CA GLY A 154 13.85 7.56 1.41
C GLY A 154 14.59 8.83 1.02
N TRP A 155 14.00 9.99 1.25
CA TRP A 155 14.63 11.29 1.02
C TRP A 155 15.02 11.96 2.32
N GLY A 156 16.23 12.53 2.36
CA GLY A 156 16.77 13.32 3.45
C GLY A 156 17.27 14.67 2.97
N TYR A 157 17.08 15.71 3.79
CA TYR A 157 17.60 17.05 3.52
C TYR A 157 18.22 17.65 4.78
N SER A 158 19.36 18.31 4.65
CA SER A 158 20.04 18.94 5.78
C SER A 158 20.68 20.27 5.38
N THR A 159 20.74 21.18 6.34
CA THR A 159 21.40 22.49 6.24
C THR A 159 22.44 22.73 7.36
N LEU A 160 22.83 21.66 8.07
CA LEU A 160 23.79 21.73 9.17
C LEU A 160 25.13 22.34 8.72
N GLY A 161 25.66 23.26 9.52
CA GLY A 161 26.91 23.96 9.22
C GLY A 161 26.80 25.02 8.10
N GLY A 162 25.60 25.38 7.63
CA GLY A 162 25.39 26.38 6.58
C GLY A 162 25.72 25.91 5.16
N ARG A 163 26.00 24.62 5.00
CA ARG A 163 26.02 23.90 3.71
C ARG A 163 24.66 23.24 3.53
N SER A 164 24.31 22.79 2.34
CA SER A 164 23.10 21.97 2.15
C SER A 164 23.40 20.65 1.45
N SER A 165 22.64 19.62 1.84
CA SER A 165 22.76 18.26 1.30
C SER A 165 21.38 17.63 1.15
N VAL A 166 21.10 17.11 -0.04
CA VAL A 166 19.92 16.34 -0.44
C VAL A 166 20.39 14.93 -0.76
N VAL A 167 19.75 13.93 -0.17
CA VAL A 167 20.09 12.50 -0.33
C VAL A 167 18.81 11.71 -0.60
N GLY A 168 18.85 10.78 -1.55
CA GLY A 168 17.80 9.80 -1.81
C GLY A 168 18.36 8.36 -1.78
N ASP A 169 18.07 7.61 -0.73
CA ASP A 169 18.37 6.17 -0.65
C ASP A 169 17.24 5.36 -1.32
N ILE A 170 17.58 4.44 -2.23
CA ILE A 170 16.62 3.69 -3.05
C ILE A 170 16.84 2.18 -2.84
N THR A 171 15.78 1.45 -2.50
CA THR A 171 15.79 -0.03 -2.42
C THR A 171 15.22 -0.65 -3.68
N TYR A 172 15.65 -1.86 -4.02
CA TYR A 172 15.26 -2.56 -5.25
C TYR A 172 14.89 -4.01 -4.97
N ASP A 173 14.02 -4.57 -5.81
CA ASP A 173 13.83 -6.00 -5.96
C ASP A 173 13.77 -6.34 -7.47
N PHE A 174 14.68 -7.20 -7.93
CA PHE A 174 14.75 -7.62 -9.33
C PHE A 174 13.89 -8.87 -9.61
N GLY A 175 13.30 -9.48 -8.58
CA GLY A 175 12.40 -10.63 -8.68
C GLY A 175 10.99 -10.28 -9.17
N PHE A 176 10.47 -9.08 -8.85
CA PHE A 176 9.15 -8.64 -9.33
C PHE A 176 9.21 -7.92 -10.70
N ARG A 177 8.12 -7.99 -11.45
CA ARG A 177 7.97 -7.34 -12.76
C ARG A 177 6.86 -6.30 -12.69
N ALA A 178 7.24 -5.03 -12.78
CA ALA A 178 6.30 -3.91 -12.71
C ALA A 178 5.82 -3.44 -14.10
N VAL A 179 6.77 -3.09 -14.98
CA VAL A 179 6.57 -2.78 -16.41
C VAL A 179 7.66 -3.49 -17.23
N ASP A 180 7.61 -3.49 -18.56
CA ASP A 180 8.65 -4.16 -19.36
C ASP A 180 9.92 -3.31 -19.52
N PHE A 181 9.75 -2.04 -19.87
CA PHE A 181 10.81 -1.03 -19.95
C PHE A 181 10.18 0.34 -19.65
N VAL A 182 11.00 1.35 -19.42
CA VAL A 182 10.57 2.77 -19.42
C VAL A 182 11.53 3.61 -20.26
N ARG A 183 11.05 4.78 -20.69
CA ARG A 183 11.79 5.73 -21.54
C ARG A 183 11.71 7.11 -20.89
N SER A 184 12.81 7.85 -20.87
CA SER A 184 12.89 9.20 -20.32
C SER A 184 13.63 10.11 -21.30
N PRO A 185 12.95 11.02 -22.02
CA PRO A 185 11.50 11.26 -22.04
C PRO A 185 10.67 10.05 -22.49
N ALA A 186 9.41 9.97 -22.05
CA ALA A 186 8.44 8.97 -22.52
C ALA A 186 7.75 9.37 -23.84
N ASP A 187 7.04 8.41 -24.45
CA ASP A 187 6.29 8.63 -25.70
C ASP A 187 5.18 9.67 -25.50
N ARG A 188 5.21 10.72 -26.33
CA ARG A 188 4.38 11.94 -26.28
C ARG A 188 4.51 12.75 -24.99
N GLN A 189 5.57 12.56 -24.20
CA GLN A 189 5.84 13.42 -23.04
C GLN A 189 6.19 14.84 -23.52
N THR A 190 5.51 15.84 -22.96
CA THR A 190 5.67 17.25 -23.30
C THR A 190 6.44 18.01 -22.21
N SER A 191 6.74 19.29 -22.47
CA SER A 191 7.44 20.18 -21.54
C SER A 191 8.83 19.73 -21.11
N ILE A 192 9.49 18.88 -21.91
CA ILE A 192 10.85 18.41 -21.65
C ILE A 192 11.83 19.61 -21.68
N PRO A 193 12.80 19.72 -20.77
CA PRO A 193 13.82 20.75 -20.86
C PRO A 193 14.59 20.66 -22.18
N THR A 194 15.03 21.78 -22.73
CA THR A 194 15.82 21.80 -23.97
C THR A 194 17.23 21.25 -23.78
N SER A 195 17.76 21.36 -22.57
CA SER A 195 19.18 21.27 -22.28
C SER A 195 19.45 20.81 -20.87
N TRP A 196 20.60 20.15 -20.67
CA TRP A 196 21.13 19.76 -19.37
C TRP A 196 22.50 20.41 -19.16
N SER A 197 22.87 20.65 -17.90
CA SER A 197 24.05 21.43 -17.51
C SER A 197 25.39 20.74 -17.75
N GLY A 198 25.40 19.44 -18.06
CA GLY A 198 26.62 18.64 -18.19
C GLY A 198 27.31 18.36 -16.84
N ARG A 199 26.61 18.54 -15.71
CA ARG A 199 27.14 18.33 -14.36
C ARG A 199 26.67 17.00 -13.79
N GLU A 200 27.53 15.99 -13.88
CA GLU A 200 27.39 14.70 -13.20
C GLU A 200 28.78 14.10 -12.92
N SER A 201 28.86 13.19 -11.95
CA SER A 201 30.05 12.40 -11.62
C SER A 201 29.62 10.96 -11.34
N PRO A 202 30.09 9.94 -12.09
CA PRO A 202 30.92 10.04 -13.29
C PRO A 202 30.23 10.83 -14.41
N ASN A 203 31.00 11.42 -15.33
CA ASN A 203 30.42 12.25 -16.39
C ASN A 203 30.05 11.40 -17.62
N PRO A 204 28.77 11.37 -18.07
CA PRO A 204 28.36 10.64 -19.28
C PRO A 204 28.83 11.29 -20.60
N LEU A 205 29.41 12.51 -20.55
CA LEU A 205 29.91 13.21 -21.73
C LEU A 205 31.37 12.83 -22.05
N PRO A 206 31.77 12.83 -23.35
CA PRO A 206 33.16 12.57 -23.73
C PRO A 206 34.16 13.53 -23.08
N ALA A 207 35.37 13.04 -22.81
CA ALA A 207 36.42 13.83 -22.16
C ALA A 207 36.70 15.15 -22.92
N GLY A 208 36.64 16.27 -22.20
CA GLY A 208 36.80 17.62 -22.75
C GLY A 208 35.50 18.32 -23.17
N VAL A 209 34.36 17.63 -23.19
CA VAL A 209 33.04 18.24 -23.42
C VAL A 209 32.49 18.84 -22.12
N SER A 210 31.97 20.07 -22.20
CA SER A 210 31.24 20.73 -21.12
C SER A 210 29.86 21.19 -21.58
N GLY A 211 28.91 21.29 -20.65
CA GLY A 211 27.55 21.76 -20.94
C GLY A 211 27.41 23.29 -21.01
N PRO A 212 26.22 23.80 -21.39
CA PRO A 212 24.99 23.05 -21.58
C PRO A 212 24.95 22.26 -22.90
N VAL A 213 24.54 21.00 -22.80
CA VAL A 213 24.24 20.09 -23.92
C VAL A 213 22.72 19.93 -24.05
N GLY A 214 22.24 19.17 -25.03
CA GLY A 214 20.82 18.81 -25.12
C GLY A 214 20.37 17.96 -23.93
N TYR A 215 19.06 17.87 -23.70
CA TYR A 215 18.54 17.06 -22.60
C TYR A 215 18.77 15.56 -22.83
N PRO A 216 19.25 14.80 -21.83
CA PRO A 216 19.52 13.38 -21.99
C PRO A 216 18.26 12.54 -22.21
N ILE A 217 18.35 11.64 -23.18
CA ILE A 217 17.30 10.72 -23.60
C ILE A 217 17.78 9.29 -23.32
N MET A 218 17.01 8.52 -22.56
CA MET A 218 17.40 7.18 -22.12
C MET A 218 16.24 6.20 -22.11
N LEU A 219 16.57 4.91 -22.12
CA LEU A 219 15.65 3.82 -21.81
C LEU A 219 16.31 2.84 -20.85
N ILE A 220 15.50 2.11 -20.10
CA ILE A 220 15.92 0.99 -19.21
C ILE A 220 14.90 -0.15 -19.29
N TYR A 221 15.40 -1.38 -19.39
CA TYR A 221 14.60 -2.60 -19.40
C TYR A 221 14.53 -3.26 -18.02
N SER A 222 13.35 -3.74 -17.63
CA SER A 222 13.15 -4.43 -16.37
C SER A 222 13.97 -5.71 -16.23
N GLN A 223 14.21 -6.10 -14.96
CA GLN A 223 14.81 -7.35 -14.50
C GLN A 223 16.32 -7.51 -14.80
N GLY A 224 17.09 -6.42 -14.92
CA GLY A 224 18.54 -6.51 -15.18
C GLY A 224 18.86 -7.09 -16.57
N ARG A 225 17.88 -7.08 -17.50
CA ARG A 225 18.03 -7.63 -18.85
C ARG A 225 19.06 -6.81 -19.61
N ASN A 226 20.21 -7.42 -19.95
CA ASN A 226 21.26 -6.74 -20.70
C ASN A 226 20.71 -6.05 -21.96
N VAL A 227 21.00 -4.75 -22.08
CA VAL A 227 20.70 -3.91 -23.24
C VAL A 227 22.00 -3.35 -23.80
N ALA A 228 22.32 -3.70 -25.04
CA ALA A 228 23.47 -3.18 -25.76
C ALA A 228 23.04 -2.31 -26.96
N MET A 229 23.54 -1.08 -27.03
CA MET A 229 23.32 -0.18 -28.16
C MET A 229 23.82 -0.77 -29.49
N ARG A 230 23.14 -0.46 -30.60
CA ARG A 230 23.62 -0.69 -31.98
C ARG A 230 23.58 0.57 -32.82
N ALA A 231 22.50 1.33 -32.76
CA ALA A 231 22.40 2.67 -33.33
C ALA A 231 21.30 3.46 -32.63
N ALA A 232 21.42 4.79 -32.59
CA ALA A 232 20.33 5.66 -32.22
C ALA A 232 20.33 6.93 -33.08
N GLU A 233 19.15 7.53 -33.25
CA GLU A 233 19.00 8.83 -33.89
C GLU A 233 17.89 9.66 -33.25
N ILE A 234 18.04 10.98 -33.36
CA ILE A 234 17.03 11.97 -33.00
C ILE A 234 16.76 12.81 -34.24
N VAL A 235 15.49 12.93 -34.63
CA VAL A 235 15.07 13.62 -35.86
C VAL A 235 14.13 14.77 -35.50
N ALA A 236 14.48 15.97 -35.96
CA ALA A 236 13.66 17.18 -35.82
C ALA A 236 12.50 17.22 -36.85
N PRO A 237 11.46 18.04 -36.66
CA PRO A 237 10.27 18.05 -37.54
C PRO A 237 10.52 18.33 -39.02
N ASN A 238 11.67 18.93 -39.36
CA ASN A 238 12.12 19.21 -40.71
C ASN A 238 12.94 18.05 -41.34
N GLY A 239 13.02 16.89 -40.68
CA GLY A 239 13.81 15.73 -41.11
C GLY A 239 15.31 15.82 -40.79
N THR A 240 15.79 16.87 -40.11
CA THR A 240 17.20 16.97 -39.71
C THR A 240 17.52 16.00 -38.58
N ARG A 241 18.50 15.11 -38.81
CA ARG A 241 19.13 14.29 -37.79
C ARG A 241 20.03 15.16 -36.90
N LEU A 242 19.85 15.09 -35.58
CA LEU A 242 20.71 15.80 -34.64
C LEU A 242 22.01 15.03 -34.37
N PRO A 243 23.15 15.71 -34.18
CA PRO A 243 24.35 15.08 -33.66
C PRO A 243 24.14 14.70 -32.19
N ILE A 244 24.57 13.49 -31.82
CA ILE A 244 24.45 12.93 -30.47
C ILE A 244 25.80 12.45 -29.92
N TYR A 245 25.90 12.35 -28.60
CA TYR A 245 26.84 11.49 -27.90
C TYR A 245 26.10 10.24 -27.41
N TYR A 246 26.78 9.10 -27.40
CA TYR A 246 26.37 7.92 -26.65
C TYR A 246 27.07 8.00 -25.29
N ALA A 247 26.32 7.84 -24.19
CA ALA A 247 26.97 7.75 -22.87
C ALA A 247 27.61 6.37 -22.69
N PRO A 248 28.71 6.27 -21.91
CA PRO A 248 29.16 4.99 -21.39
C PRO A 248 28.09 4.27 -20.55
N GLN A 249 28.21 2.94 -20.46
CA GLN A 249 27.43 2.11 -19.54
C GLN A 249 28.35 1.77 -18.36
N GLU A 250 28.26 2.56 -17.28
CA GLU A 250 29.17 2.53 -16.11
C GLU A 250 28.64 1.68 -14.95
N PHE A 251 27.32 1.44 -14.91
CA PHE A 251 26.60 0.86 -13.77
C PHE A 251 25.85 -0.43 -14.16
N GLU A 252 24.52 -0.42 -14.15
CA GLU A 252 23.69 -1.54 -14.57
C GLU A 252 23.80 -1.83 -16.08
N TYR A 253 23.52 -3.08 -16.47
CA TYR A 253 23.63 -3.52 -17.87
C TYR A 253 22.35 -3.32 -18.70
N ASP A 254 21.27 -2.82 -18.11
CA ASP A 254 19.91 -2.84 -18.67
C ASP A 254 19.40 -1.49 -19.20
N TYR A 255 20.24 -0.46 -19.17
CA TYR A 255 19.95 0.90 -19.67
C TYR A 255 20.82 1.33 -20.84
N GLN A 256 20.36 2.31 -21.60
CA GLN A 256 21.13 3.04 -22.61
C GLN A 256 20.75 4.52 -22.63
N VAL A 257 21.74 5.42 -22.83
CA VAL A 257 21.55 6.88 -22.85
C VAL A 257 22.20 7.49 -24.10
N ILE A 258 21.50 8.44 -24.72
CA ILE A 258 22.07 9.38 -25.70
C ILE A 258 21.88 10.83 -25.22
N VAL A 259 22.81 11.70 -25.59
CA VAL A 259 22.75 13.12 -25.25
C VAL A 259 22.92 13.95 -26.53
N PRO A 260 21.97 14.82 -26.93
CA PRO A 260 22.15 15.69 -28.08
C PRO A 260 23.33 16.64 -27.84
N GLN A 261 24.22 16.80 -28.83
CA GLN A 261 25.46 17.57 -28.64
C GLN A 261 25.26 19.08 -28.42
N GLN A 262 24.03 19.58 -28.64
CA GLN A 262 23.62 20.97 -28.46
C GLN A 262 22.22 21.03 -27.80
N PRO A 263 21.88 22.12 -27.09
CA PRO A 263 20.51 22.41 -26.65
C PRO A 263 19.48 22.22 -27.77
N LEU A 264 18.40 21.51 -27.45
CA LEU A 264 17.26 21.33 -28.34
C LEU A 264 16.52 22.67 -28.53
N ALA A 265 15.82 22.84 -29.65
CA ALA A 265 14.89 23.95 -29.80
C ALA A 265 13.71 23.78 -28.84
N ALA A 266 13.22 24.88 -28.28
CA ALA A 266 12.04 24.91 -27.41
C ALA A 266 10.74 24.63 -28.19
N ASN A 267 9.68 24.19 -27.51
CA ASN A 267 8.35 23.92 -28.07
C ASN A 267 8.37 23.06 -29.36
N THR A 268 9.31 22.12 -29.44
CA THR A 268 9.62 21.33 -30.64
C THR A 268 9.48 19.85 -30.34
N THR A 269 8.76 19.12 -31.20
CA THR A 269 8.64 17.66 -31.12
C THR A 269 9.81 16.98 -31.83
N TYR A 270 10.46 16.03 -31.18
CA TYR A 270 11.54 15.22 -31.74
C TYR A 270 11.11 13.77 -31.80
N HIS A 271 11.40 13.12 -32.92
CA HIS A 271 11.31 11.68 -33.06
C HIS A 271 12.62 11.04 -32.59
N VAL A 272 12.54 9.96 -31.83
CA VAL A 272 13.68 9.22 -31.28
C VAL A 272 13.60 7.77 -31.71
N ARG A 273 14.72 7.24 -32.20
CA ARG A 273 14.91 5.82 -32.54
C ARG A 273 16.11 5.25 -31.79
N PHE A 274 15.93 4.10 -31.15
CA PHE A 274 16.97 3.29 -30.51
C PHE A 274 16.92 1.87 -31.12
N ASP A 275 17.92 1.51 -31.92
CA ASP A 275 18.18 0.11 -32.31
C ASP A 275 19.11 -0.52 -31.28
N ILE A 276 18.58 -1.46 -30.52
CA ILE A 276 19.23 -2.09 -29.37
C ILE A 276 19.17 -3.61 -29.47
N ASN A 277 20.09 -4.29 -28.79
CA ASN A 277 19.99 -5.71 -28.51
C ASN A 277 19.60 -5.91 -27.04
N VAL A 278 18.46 -6.54 -26.79
CA VAL A 278 17.93 -6.85 -25.45
C VAL A 278 18.04 -8.35 -25.22
N SER A 279 18.94 -8.76 -24.32
CA SER A 279 19.15 -10.18 -23.94
C SER A 279 19.35 -11.13 -25.14
N GLY A 280 20.09 -10.67 -26.17
CA GLY A 280 20.34 -11.39 -27.42
C GLY A 280 19.43 -10.99 -28.58
N VAL A 281 18.24 -10.45 -28.32
CA VAL A 281 17.22 -10.15 -29.35
C VAL A 281 17.36 -8.71 -29.85
N MET A 282 17.39 -8.50 -31.17
CA MET A 282 17.34 -7.15 -31.75
C MET A 282 15.93 -6.54 -31.61
N VAL A 283 15.86 -5.32 -31.09
CA VAL A 283 14.63 -4.56 -30.87
C VAL A 283 14.84 -3.10 -31.30
N THR A 284 13.91 -2.56 -32.09
CA THR A 284 13.83 -1.13 -32.39
C THR A 284 12.81 -0.47 -31.44
N ASN A 285 13.24 0.55 -30.70
CA ASN A 285 12.39 1.40 -29.87
C ASN A 285 12.24 2.76 -30.55
N GLU A 286 11.02 3.13 -30.94
CA GLU A 286 10.69 4.43 -31.53
C GLU A 286 9.62 5.16 -30.71
N TRP A 287 9.74 6.49 -30.59
CA TRP A 287 8.78 7.38 -29.92
C TRP A 287 9.00 8.86 -30.25
N ASP A 288 8.01 9.68 -29.92
CA ASP A 288 8.11 11.14 -30.01
C ASP A 288 8.16 11.77 -28.60
N PHE A 289 8.80 12.93 -28.44
CA PHE A 289 8.65 13.78 -27.26
C PHE A 289 8.70 15.26 -27.64
N SER A 290 8.16 16.15 -26.81
CA SER A 290 8.13 17.60 -27.08
C SER A 290 8.84 18.41 -26.00
N THR A 291 9.75 19.30 -26.40
CA THR A 291 10.37 20.27 -25.49
C THR A 291 9.38 21.35 -25.04
N GLY A 292 9.60 21.93 -23.87
CA GLY A 292 8.88 23.09 -23.37
C GLY A 292 9.59 24.41 -23.66
N THR A 293 9.12 25.49 -23.01
CA THR A 293 9.84 26.77 -22.93
C THR A 293 11.07 26.66 -22.05
N THR A 294 12.21 27.19 -22.51
CA THR A 294 13.47 27.28 -21.77
C THR A 294 13.33 28.05 -20.46
N ILE A 295 13.51 27.38 -19.31
CA ILE A 295 13.98 28.04 -18.08
C ILE A 295 15.52 28.05 -18.12
N SER A 296 16.07 28.88 -19.00
CA SER A 296 17.52 28.99 -19.20
C SER A 296 18.14 29.93 -18.17
N GLY A 297 18.57 29.36 -17.05
CA GLY A 297 19.33 30.04 -16.00
C GLY A 297 18.51 30.39 -14.77
N SER A 298 19.15 30.30 -13.60
CA SER A 298 18.58 30.72 -12.32
C SER A 298 19.12 32.11 -11.95
N PRO A 299 18.29 33.16 -12.00
CA PRO A 299 18.34 34.20 -10.97
C PRO A 299 18.13 33.55 -9.58
N ALA A 300 18.49 34.26 -8.51
CA ALA A 300 18.04 33.87 -7.18
C ALA A 300 16.50 33.80 -7.16
N PRO A 301 15.88 32.85 -6.44
CA PRO A 301 14.43 32.69 -6.45
C PRO A 301 13.77 33.98 -5.99
N ALA A 302 12.88 34.52 -6.82
CA ALA A 302 11.90 35.50 -6.38
C ALA A 302 11.12 34.91 -5.19
N PRO A 303 10.67 35.74 -4.21
CA PRO A 303 9.99 35.23 -3.03
C PRO A 303 8.84 34.32 -3.44
N ILE A 304 8.97 33.03 -3.06
CA ILE A 304 8.09 31.97 -3.51
C ILE A 304 6.68 32.32 -3.07
N ALA A 305 5.81 32.64 -4.04
CA ALA A 305 4.38 32.71 -3.79
C ALA A 305 3.94 31.35 -3.20
N PRO A 306 3.11 31.34 -2.13
CA PRO A 306 2.75 30.10 -1.45
C PRO A 306 2.24 29.09 -2.48
N PRO A 307 2.61 27.78 -2.35
CA PRO A 307 2.40 26.78 -3.39
C PRO A 307 1.02 26.90 -4.02
N ALA A 308 0.99 27.18 -5.33
CA ALA A 308 -0.23 27.50 -6.03
C ALA A 308 -1.23 26.36 -5.83
N ASP A 309 -2.36 26.68 -5.20
CA ASP A 309 -3.26 25.68 -4.64
C ASP A 309 -3.66 24.65 -5.70
N SER A 310 -3.63 23.38 -5.32
CA SER A 310 -3.70 22.28 -6.28
C SER A 310 -5.02 22.29 -7.08
N GLY A 311 -6.07 22.90 -6.52
CA GLY A 311 -7.41 22.93 -7.07
C GLY A 311 -8.12 21.57 -7.00
N LEU A 312 -7.50 20.57 -6.37
CA LEU A 312 -8.01 19.22 -6.17
C LEU A 312 -8.25 19.05 -4.66
N HIS A 313 -9.51 19.18 -4.24
CA HIS A 313 -9.90 19.16 -2.82
C HIS A 313 -11.18 18.38 -2.63
N SER A 314 -11.29 17.70 -1.50
CA SER A 314 -12.41 16.83 -1.14
C SER A 314 -12.94 17.12 0.27
N SER A 315 -14.24 16.99 0.43
CA SER A 315 -14.86 16.82 1.74
C SER A 315 -15.73 15.59 1.80
N TRP A 316 -15.89 15.04 3.00
CA TRP A 316 -16.74 13.88 3.23
C TRP A 316 -18.20 14.18 2.91
N ALA A 317 -18.87 13.29 2.18
CA ALA A 317 -20.31 13.40 1.89
C ALA A 317 -21.13 12.26 2.51
N GLY A 318 -20.57 11.05 2.68
CA GLY A 318 -21.23 9.95 3.38
C GLY A 318 -20.85 8.56 2.87
N GLN A 319 -21.45 7.51 3.46
CA GLN A 319 -21.35 6.13 2.97
C GLN A 319 -22.60 5.32 3.28
N THR A 320 -22.81 4.22 2.55
CA THR A 320 -23.78 3.18 2.89
C THR A 320 -23.37 2.45 4.17
N SER A 321 -24.34 2.00 4.96
CA SER A 321 -24.08 1.04 6.04
C SER A 321 -23.64 -0.32 5.49
N VAL A 322 -22.79 -1.02 6.24
CA VAL A 322 -22.44 -2.43 5.99
C VAL A 322 -23.22 -3.28 7.02
N PRO A 323 -23.93 -4.34 6.62
CA PRO A 323 -24.58 -5.24 7.55
C PRO A 323 -23.55 -6.09 8.34
N LEU A 324 -24.00 -6.79 9.38
CA LEU A 324 -23.20 -7.86 9.99
C LEU A 324 -23.04 -9.00 8.97
N LEU A 325 -21.81 -9.50 8.81
CA LEU A 325 -21.48 -10.50 7.81
C LEU A 325 -21.13 -11.85 8.44
N GLN A 326 -21.52 -12.93 7.76
CA GLN A 326 -20.93 -14.25 7.98
C GLN A 326 -19.49 -14.26 7.43
N PRO A 327 -18.62 -15.17 7.90
CA PRO A 327 -17.29 -15.37 7.34
C PRO A 327 -17.31 -15.50 5.81
N ALA A 328 -16.35 -14.87 5.14
CA ALA A 328 -16.23 -14.78 3.68
C ALA A 328 -17.43 -14.20 2.91
N ALA A 329 -18.53 -13.80 3.56
CA ALA A 329 -19.63 -13.12 2.87
C ALA A 329 -19.19 -11.76 2.32
N THR A 330 -19.75 -11.37 1.19
CA THR A 330 -19.44 -10.10 0.52
C THR A 330 -20.56 -9.07 0.69
N SER A 331 -20.19 -7.80 0.86
CA SER A 331 -21.13 -6.68 0.81
C SER A 331 -20.62 -5.64 -0.19
N GLN A 332 -21.52 -5.10 -1.01
CA GLN A 332 -21.23 -3.88 -1.75
C GLN A 332 -21.31 -2.68 -0.80
N VAL A 333 -20.41 -1.72 -0.96
CA VAL A 333 -20.35 -0.48 -0.20
C VAL A 333 -20.22 0.67 -1.20
N THR A 334 -20.95 1.76 -0.99
CA THR A 334 -20.74 3.01 -1.71
C THR A 334 -20.32 4.09 -0.73
N VAL A 335 -19.22 4.77 -1.07
CA VAL A 335 -18.59 5.83 -0.30
C VAL A 335 -18.60 7.11 -1.15
N SER A 336 -18.82 8.27 -0.54
CA SER A 336 -19.12 9.52 -1.27
C SER A 336 -18.31 10.70 -0.76
N PHE A 337 -17.75 11.48 -1.69
CA PHE A 337 -16.98 12.70 -1.41
C PHE A 337 -17.45 13.86 -2.30
N ARG A 338 -17.54 15.06 -1.73
CA ARG A 338 -17.77 16.28 -2.50
C ARG A 338 -16.44 16.81 -3.03
N ASN A 339 -16.39 17.18 -4.31
CA ASN A 339 -15.30 18.00 -4.85
C ASN A 339 -15.44 19.42 -4.28
N THR A 340 -14.54 19.82 -3.41
CA THR A 340 -14.46 21.18 -2.84
C THR A 340 -13.38 22.03 -3.50
N GLY A 341 -12.70 21.51 -4.54
CA GLY A 341 -11.66 22.20 -5.27
C GLY A 341 -12.17 23.04 -6.43
N THR A 342 -11.24 23.62 -7.18
CA THR A 342 -11.51 24.45 -8.37
C THR A 342 -11.44 23.67 -9.69
N LYS A 343 -10.84 22.47 -9.69
CA LYS A 343 -10.72 21.59 -10.86
C LYS A 343 -11.80 20.51 -10.87
N THR A 344 -12.41 20.30 -12.02
CA THR A 344 -13.31 19.16 -12.30
C THR A 344 -12.55 17.83 -12.26
N TRP A 345 -13.07 16.85 -11.53
CA TRP A 345 -12.52 15.48 -11.55
C TRP A 345 -13.10 14.71 -12.74
N THR A 346 -12.26 14.22 -13.66
CA THR A 346 -12.72 13.55 -14.89
C THR A 346 -12.23 12.10 -14.95
N LYS A 347 -13.16 11.16 -15.03
CA LYS A 347 -12.88 9.72 -15.08
C LYS A 347 -12.17 9.36 -16.40
N GLY A 348 -11.18 8.48 -16.34
CA GLY A 348 -10.32 8.14 -17.48
C GLY A 348 -9.26 9.19 -17.85
N THR A 349 -9.26 10.36 -17.21
CA THR A 349 -8.31 11.45 -17.52
C THR A 349 -7.18 11.50 -16.49
N ALA A 350 -5.94 11.35 -16.95
CA ALA A 350 -4.75 11.47 -16.10
C ALA A 350 -4.72 12.81 -15.35
N GLY A 351 -4.33 12.78 -14.07
CA GLY A 351 -4.27 13.97 -13.21
C GLY A 351 -5.62 14.58 -12.79
N THR A 352 -6.76 14.02 -13.19
CA THR A 352 -8.09 14.44 -12.68
C THR A 352 -9.05 13.29 -12.36
N GLN A 353 -8.76 12.05 -12.76
CA GLN A 353 -9.45 10.88 -12.22
C GLN A 353 -9.13 10.72 -10.73
N VAL A 354 -10.15 10.47 -9.91
CA VAL A 354 -10.00 10.18 -8.49
C VAL A 354 -10.26 8.69 -8.27
N ALA A 355 -9.32 8.02 -7.62
CA ALA A 355 -9.50 6.72 -7.00
C ALA A 355 -9.82 6.87 -5.51
N LEU A 356 -10.48 5.87 -4.94
CA LEU A 356 -10.59 5.70 -3.50
C LEU A 356 -9.53 4.67 -3.07
N GLY A 357 -8.53 5.14 -2.34
CA GLY A 357 -7.42 4.33 -1.89
C GLY A 357 -7.53 3.93 -0.42
N VAL A 358 -6.90 2.81 -0.06
CA VAL A 358 -6.67 2.43 1.34
C VAL A 358 -5.56 3.31 1.89
N ARG A 359 -5.82 3.97 3.02
CA ARG A 359 -4.95 5.01 3.62
C ARG A 359 -3.48 4.57 3.67
N ASN A 360 -2.58 5.49 3.31
CA ASN A 360 -1.12 5.27 3.28
C ASN A 360 -0.69 4.09 2.38
N ASP A 361 -1.47 3.79 1.33
CA ASP A 361 -1.24 2.70 0.39
C ASP A 361 -1.22 1.30 1.03
N ASP A 362 -1.78 1.14 2.23
CA ASP A 362 -1.73 -0.09 3.03
C ASP A 362 -2.41 -1.30 2.36
N VAL A 363 -1.63 -2.36 2.13
CA VAL A 363 -2.04 -3.62 1.50
C VAL A 363 -2.42 -4.72 2.51
N SER A 364 -2.27 -4.50 3.82
CA SER A 364 -2.57 -5.51 4.86
C SER A 364 -4.04 -5.94 4.85
N PHE A 365 -4.96 -5.05 4.49
CA PHE A 365 -6.38 -5.36 4.32
C PHE A 365 -6.64 -6.32 3.14
N THR A 366 -5.80 -6.30 2.11
CA THR A 366 -5.80 -7.31 1.04
C THR A 366 -5.20 -8.64 1.50
N ALA A 367 -4.17 -8.63 2.37
CA ALA A 367 -3.67 -9.86 2.99
C ALA A 367 -4.70 -10.51 3.94
N LEU A 368 -5.56 -9.72 4.59
CA LEU A 368 -6.74 -10.18 5.33
C LEU A 368 -7.90 -10.66 4.42
N GLY A 369 -7.77 -10.50 3.10
CA GLY A 369 -8.74 -10.98 2.11
C GLY A 369 -10.04 -10.15 2.04
N LEU A 370 -10.03 -8.87 2.44
CA LEU A 370 -11.20 -7.98 2.29
C LEU A 370 -11.48 -7.60 0.83
N ASN A 371 -10.47 -7.73 -0.05
CA ASN A 371 -10.53 -7.28 -1.44
C ASN A 371 -11.37 -8.21 -2.31
N SER A 372 -12.48 -7.69 -2.83
CA SER A 372 -13.37 -8.40 -3.76
C SER A 372 -13.60 -7.53 -4.99
N GLY A 373 -12.93 -7.84 -6.09
CA GLY A 373 -13.01 -7.07 -7.34
C GLY A 373 -12.43 -5.65 -7.27
N TRP A 374 -11.52 -5.39 -6.32
CA TRP A 374 -10.80 -4.11 -6.22
C TRP A 374 -9.85 -3.91 -7.40
N LEU A 375 -9.53 -2.65 -7.72
CA LEU A 375 -8.66 -2.28 -8.84
C LEU A 375 -7.18 -2.62 -8.58
N SER A 376 -6.77 -2.58 -7.31
CA SER A 376 -5.45 -3.05 -6.84
C SER A 376 -5.55 -3.53 -5.39
N ALA A 377 -4.43 -3.96 -4.80
CA ALA A 377 -4.34 -4.31 -3.39
C ALA A 377 -4.68 -3.14 -2.42
N ASN A 378 -4.67 -1.89 -2.90
CA ASN A 378 -4.92 -0.67 -2.11
C ASN A 378 -5.75 0.40 -2.85
N ARG A 379 -6.43 0.05 -3.95
CA ARG A 379 -7.39 0.92 -4.69
C ARG A 379 -8.72 0.20 -4.82
N VAL A 380 -9.72 0.63 -4.06
CA VAL A 380 -11.00 -0.08 -3.96
C VAL A 380 -11.93 0.22 -5.13
N ALA A 381 -11.92 1.46 -5.63
CA ALA A 381 -12.71 1.94 -6.77
C ALA A 381 -12.13 3.24 -7.38
N VAL A 382 -12.65 3.65 -8.54
CA VAL A 382 -12.59 5.04 -9.06
C VAL A 382 -13.97 5.68 -8.94
N GLN A 383 -14.08 7.00 -9.16
CA GLN A 383 -15.39 7.64 -9.15
C GLN A 383 -16.35 6.96 -10.15
N ASN A 384 -17.63 6.85 -9.82
CA ASN A 384 -18.63 6.26 -10.70
C ASN A 384 -18.92 7.20 -11.89
N GLU A 385 -19.06 8.48 -11.58
CA GLU A 385 -19.41 9.58 -12.48
C GLU A 385 -18.31 9.86 -13.51
N ALA A 386 -18.69 10.22 -14.74
CA ALA A 386 -17.71 10.58 -15.77
C ALA A 386 -16.98 11.91 -15.49
N SER A 387 -17.65 12.84 -14.83
CA SER A 387 -17.17 14.20 -14.54
C SER A 387 -17.81 14.73 -13.26
N VAL A 388 -17.01 15.27 -12.35
CA VAL A 388 -17.46 15.82 -11.05
C VAL A 388 -16.90 17.23 -10.89
N ALA A 389 -17.71 18.23 -11.24
CA ALA A 389 -17.38 19.65 -11.16
C ALA A 389 -17.19 20.13 -9.70
N PRO A 390 -16.54 21.29 -9.48
CA PRO A 390 -16.54 22.00 -8.20
C PRO A 390 -17.92 22.06 -7.55
N GLY A 391 -18.00 21.67 -6.28
CA GLY A 391 -19.24 21.58 -5.49
C GLY A 391 -20.07 20.31 -5.70
N ALA A 392 -19.84 19.52 -6.75
CA ALA A 392 -20.55 18.26 -6.99
C ALA A 392 -20.01 17.10 -6.13
N VAL A 393 -20.74 15.97 -6.11
CA VAL A 393 -20.38 14.77 -5.33
C VAL A 393 -19.98 13.63 -6.27
N ALA A 394 -18.88 12.97 -5.94
CA ALA A 394 -18.46 11.71 -6.52
C ALA A 394 -18.90 10.54 -5.63
N THR A 395 -19.25 9.41 -6.23
CA THR A 395 -19.54 8.16 -5.54
C THR A 395 -18.55 7.07 -5.95
N PHE A 396 -18.18 6.21 -5.01
CA PHE A 396 -17.17 5.17 -5.17
C PHE A 396 -17.76 3.85 -4.69
N THR A 397 -18.11 2.96 -5.62
CA THR A 397 -18.78 1.69 -5.30
C THR A 397 -17.81 0.51 -5.46
N PHE A 398 -17.66 -0.29 -4.41
CA PHE A 398 -16.76 -1.45 -4.35
C PHE A 398 -17.36 -2.55 -3.48
N THR A 399 -16.79 -3.75 -3.54
CA THR A 399 -17.21 -4.89 -2.72
C THR A 399 -16.16 -5.20 -1.66
N VAL A 400 -16.58 -5.35 -0.41
CA VAL A 400 -15.75 -5.87 0.69
C VAL A 400 -16.14 -7.31 0.99
N LYS A 401 -15.18 -8.11 1.40
CA LYS A 401 -15.36 -9.48 1.91
C LYS A 401 -15.08 -9.53 3.41
N ALA A 402 -15.87 -10.31 4.14
CA ALA A 402 -15.68 -10.57 5.56
C ALA A 402 -14.46 -11.48 5.83
N PRO A 403 -13.56 -11.12 6.78
CA PRO A 403 -12.58 -12.04 7.35
C PRO A 403 -13.23 -13.29 7.96
N PHE A 404 -12.43 -14.35 8.20
CA PHE A 404 -12.93 -15.59 8.81
C PHE A 404 -13.18 -15.50 10.32
N GLY A 405 -12.31 -14.80 11.06
CA GLY A 405 -12.47 -14.59 12.49
C GLY A 405 -13.53 -13.52 12.81
N ALA A 406 -14.25 -13.69 13.91
CA ALA A 406 -15.19 -12.69 14.41
C ALA A 406 -14.51 -11.38 14.84
N GLY A 407 -15.21 -10.26 14.67
CA GLY A 407 -14.74 -8.93 15.06
C GLY A 407 -14.95 -7.87 13.98
N THR A 408 -14.57 -6.63 14.28
CA THR A 408 -14.70 -5.49 13.34
C THR A 408 -13.33 -5.04 12.84
N VAL A 409 -13.11 -5.17 11.53
CA VAL A 409 -12.01 -4.52 10.82
C VAL A 409 -12.49 -3.16 10.33
N LYS A 410 -11.73 -2.09 10.65
CA LYS A 410 -11.96 -0.75 10.08
C LYS A 410 -11.05 -0.58 8.87
N LEU A 411 -11.62 -0.53 7.67
CA LEU A 411 -10.90 -0.26 6.42
C LEU A 411 -10.78 1.26 6.23
N PRO A 412 -9.59 1.88 6.41
CA PRO A 412 -9.42 3.33 6.32
C PRO A 412 -9.31 3.75 4.85
N LEU A 413 -10.14 4.69 4.42
CA LEU A 413 -10.24 5.09 3.01
C LEU A 413 -10.03 6.60 2.85
N ARG A 414 -9.39 7.00 1.74
CA ARG A 414 -9.07 8.40 1.44
C ARG A 414 -9.05 8.61 -0.09
N PRO A 415 -9.53 9.73 -0.64
CA PRO A 415 -9.48 9.95 -2.08
C PRO A 415 -8.04 10.24 -2.55
N VAL A 416 -7.69 9.81 -3.76
CA VAL A 416 -6.36 9.99 -4.35
C VAL A 416 -6.47 10.20 -5.87
N ILE A 417 -5.72 11.16 -6.41
CA ILE A 417 -5.44 11.24 -7.83
C ILE A 417 -4.09 10.55 -8.01
N ASP A 418 -4.11 9.33 -8.55
CA ASP A 418 -2.90 8.53 -8.73
C ASP A 418 -1.87 9.25 -9.62
N GLY A 419 -0.60 9.21 -9.21
CA GLY A 419 0.48 9.98 -9.81
C GLY A 419 0.53 11.48 -9.44
N VAL A 420 -0.49 12.02 -8.74
CA VAL A 420 -0.56 13.45 -8.37
C VAL A 420 -0.55 13.68 -6.86
N ALA A 421 -1.59 13.25 -6.12
CA ALA A 421 -1.73 13.50 -4.69
C ALA A 421 -2.86 12.69 -4.04
N TRP A 422 -2.69 12.34 -2.76
CA TRP A 422 -3.82 12.04 -1.88
C TRP A 422 -4.54 13.35 -1.52
N LEU A 423 -5.87 13.38 -1.62
CA LEU A 423 -6.69 14.51 -1.15
C LEU A 423 -6.74 14.55 0.39
N GLU A 424 -7.52 15.44 0.98
CA GLU A 424 -7.61 15.60 2.44
C GLU A 424 -7.99 14.29 3.15
N ASP A 425 -7.49 14.13 4.38
CA ASP A 425 -7.85 13.00 5.24
C ASP A 425 -8.92 13.42 6.24
N GLN A 426 -10.18 13.06 5.97
CA GLN A 426 -11.32 13.36 6.84
C GLN A 426 -11.61 12.24 7.87
N GLY A 427 -10.62 11.38 8.16
CA GLY A 427 -10.76 10.30 9.15
C GLY A 427 -11.64 9.12 8.70
N VAL A 428 -11.98 9.04 7.40
CA VAL A 428 -12.95 8.09 6.85
C VAL A 428 -12.50 6.64 7.00
N PHE A 429 -13.44 5.77 7.42
CA PHE A 429 -13.30 4.32 7.38
C PHE A 429 -14.65 3.62 7.18
N VAL A 430 -14.60 2.46 6.54
CA VAL A 430 -15.72 1.50 6.49
C VAL A 430 -15.51 0.44 7.58
N PRO A 431 -16.49 0.19 8.47
CA PRO A 431 -16.45 -0.94 9.39
C PRO A 431 -16.98 -2.21 8.71
N ILE A 432 -16.15 -3.26 8.68
CA ILE A 432 -16.54 -4.61 8.25
C ILE A 432 -16.58 -5.47 9.52
N THR A 433 -17.77 -5.92 9.92
CA THR A 433 -17.94 -6.77 11.11
C THR A 433 -18.30 -8.19 10.70
N THR A 434 -17.37 -9.12 10.92
CA THR A 434 -17.66 -10.56 10.89
C THR A 434 -18.29 -10.97 12.22
N VAL A 435 -19.40 -11.67 12.17
CA VAL A 435 -19.94 -12.45 13.28
C VAL A 435 -19.56 -13.92 13.07
N VAL A 436 -19.23 -14.65 14.14
CA VAL A 436 -19.15 -16.12 14.12
C VAL A 436 -20.08 -16.61 15.23
N ASP A 437 -21.15 -17.29 14.83
CA ASP A 437 -22.20 -17.84 15.69
C ASP A 437 -22.72 -19.14 15.03
N TYR A 438 -21.76 -20.01 14.74
CA TYR A 438 -22.01 -21.37 14.25
C TYR A 438 -22.00 -22.31 15.45
N HIS A 439 -23.12 -22.98 15.68
CA HIS A 439 -23.28 -23.97 16.74
C HIS A 439 -24.02 -25.20 16.18
N SER A 440 -23.68 -26.39 16.65
CA SER A 440 -24.32 -27.66 16.29
C SER A 440 -24.81 -28.40 17.52
N ARG A 441 -25.95 -29.07 17.40
CA ARG A 441 -26.41 -30.05 18.40
C ARG A 441 -26.54 -31.42 17.75
N TRP A 442 -26.04 -32.48 18.38
CA TRP A 442 -26.19 -33.83 17.85
C TRP A 442 -27.67 -34.27 17.89
N VAL A 443 -28.08 -35.06 16.89
CA VAL A 443 -29.47 -35.51 16.74
C VAL A 443 -29.56 -37.02 16.52
N SER A 444 -28.76 -37.58 15.60
CA SER A 444 -28.82 -39.01 15.29
C SER A 444 -27.58 -39.49 14.52
N GLN A 445 -27.40 -40.81 14.47
CA GLN A 445 -26.43 -41.47 13.58
C GLN A 445 -26.89 -42.88 13.20
N SER A 446 -26.31 -43.42 12.12
CA SER A 446 -26.42 -44.83 11.74
C SER A 446 -25.97 -45.76 12.87
N SER A 447 -26.50 -47.00 12.88
CA SER A 447 -26.00 -48.05 13.75
C SER A 447 -24.54 -48.39 13.47
N TYR A 448 -23.80 -48.75 14.52
CA TYR A 448 -22.38 -49.08 14.43
C TYR A 448 -22.12 -50.28 13.51
N PRO A 449 -21.26 -50.15 12.48
CA PRO A 449 -20.99 -51.24 11.55
C PRO A 449 -20.14 -52.34 12.21
N THR A 450 -20.43 -53.58 11.85
CA THR A 450 -19.49 -54.70 11.96
C THR A 450 -19.01 -55.05 10.56
N LEU A 451 -17.70 -55.10 10.36
CA LEU A 451 -17.03 -55.27 9.06
C LEU A 451 -15.99 -56.38 9.14
N ARG A 452 -15.70 -57.05 8.03
CA ARG A 452 -14.49 -57.85 7.87
C ARG A 452 -13.27 -56.96 7.61
N MET A 453 -12.08 -57.52 7.80
CA MET A 453 -10.82 -56.84 7.47
C MET A 453 -10.82 -56.37 6.00
N GLY A 454 -10.62 -55.07 5.78
CA GLY A 454 -10.59 -54.46 4.44
C GLY A 454 -11.94 -54.26 3.75
N GLU A 455 -13.06 -54.70 4.35
CA GLU A 455 -14.42 -54.50 3.83
C GLU A 455 -14.81 -53.02 3.86
N VAL A 456 -15.61 -52.56 2.88
CA VAL A 456 -16.13 -51.18 2.85
C VAL A 456 -17.55 -51.17 3.39
N SER A 457 -17.83 -50.28 4.35
CA SER A 457 -19.15 -50.15 4.96
C SER A 457 -20.23 -49.76 3.94
N THR A 458 -21.49 -50.06 4.25
CA THR A 458 -22.61 -49.28 3.70
C THR A 458 -22.44 -47.80 4.07
N PRO A 459 -23.09 -46.86 3.36
CA PRO A 459 -23.10 -45.46 3.75
C PRO A 459 -23.55 -45.28 5.21
N LEU A 460 -22.74 -44.55 5.98
CA LEU A 460 -22.98 -44.15 7.36
C LEU A 460 -23.34 -42.68 7.34
N THR A 461 -24.38 -42.29 8.08
CA THR A 461 -24.82 -40.90 8.20
C THR A 461 -24.81 -40.47 9.67
N ILE A 462 -24.31 -39.28 9.94
CA ILE A 462 -24.48 -38.58 11.22
C ILE A 462 -25.23 -37.28 10.94
N SER A 463 -26.25 -36.97 11.74
CA SER A 463 -27.06 -35.76 11.57
C SER A 463 -26.97 -34.85 12.79
N PHE A 464 -26.75 -33.57 12.52
CA PHE A 464 -26.67 -32.48 13.50
C PHE A 464 -27.70 -31.40 13.17
N LEU A 465 -28.27 -30.78 14.21
CA LEU A 465 -29.06 -29.57 14.11
C LEU A 465 -28.13 -28.36 14.04
N ASN A 466 -28.34 -27.43 13.10
CA ASN A 466 -27.75 -26.10 13.21
C ASN A 466 -28.44 -25.35 14.37
N ALA A 467 -27.71 -25.14 15.45
CA ALA A 467 -28.18 -24.51 16.68
C ALA A 467 -27.78 -23.03 16.80
N GLY A 468 -26.93 -22.53 15.89
CA GLY A 468 -26.51 -21.13 15.83
C GLY A 468 -27.44 -20.26 14.96
N SER A 469 -27.23 -18.95 14.95
CA SER A 469 -27.97 -18.01 14.10
C SER A 469 -27.49 -17.97 12.65
N GLN A 470 -26.36 -18.61 12.33
CA GLN A 470 -25.73 -18.56 11.02
C GLN A 470 -26.02 -19.81 10.16
N THR A 471 -26.62 -19.60 8.99
CA THR A 471 -26.84 -20.63 7.96
C THR A 471 -25.51 -21.22 7.47
N TRP A 472 -25.44 -22.54 7.34
CA TRP A 472 -24.29 -23.23 6.73
C TRP A 472 -24.52 -23.42 5.23
N VAL A 473 -23.55 -23.10 4.38
CA VAL A 473 -23.70 -23.03 2.91
C VAL A 473 -22.65 -23.89 2.22
N LYS A 474 -23.09 -24.96 1.56
CA LYS A 474 -22.24 -25.90 0.83
C LYS A 474 -21.57 -25.23 -0.37
N GLY A 475 -20.29 -25.50 -0.57
CA GLY A 475 -19.43 -24.87 -1.57
C GLY A 475 -18.88 -23.50 -1.19
N THR A 476 -19.34 -22.89 -0.09
CA THR A 476 -18.87 -21.56 0.35
C THR A 476 -17.85 -21.69 1.48
N LEU A 477 -16.60 -21.33 1.19
CA LEU A 477 -15.49 -21.35 2.15
C LEU A 477 -15.82 -20.49 3.39
N GLY A 478 -15.65 -21.03 4.59
CA GLY A 478 -16.02 -20.38 5.86
C GLY A 478 -17.51 -20.40 6.19
N GLN A 479 -18.35 -21.04 5.37
CA GLN A 479 -19.78 -21.26 5.65
C GLN A 479 -20.20 -22.72 5.45
N GLU A 480 -19.44 -23.51 4.69
CA GLU A 480 -19.66 -24.95 4.53
C GLU A 480 -19.32 -25.71 5.81
N ALA A 481 -20.30 -26.45 6.34
CA ALA A 481 -20.07 -27.42 7.41
C ALA A 481 -19.57 -28.75 6.85
N ARG A 482 -18.61 -29.33 7.56
CA ARG A 482 -18.06 -30.65 7.32
C ARG A 482 -18.06 -31.46 8.60
N LEU A 483 -18.12 -32.78 8.46
CA LEU A 483 -17.76 -33.69 9.54
C LEU A 483 -16.25 -33.85 9.51
N GLY A 484 -15.59 -33.59 10.64
CA GLY A 484 -14.18 -33.81 10.85
C GLY A 484 -13.93 -34.94 11.84
N VAL A 485 -12.75 -35.57 11.73
CA VAL A 485 -12.17 -36.33 12.84
C VAL A 485 -11.63 -35.33 13.85
N ASN A 486 -12.04 -35.44 15.12
CA ASN A 486 -11.82 -34.38 16.12
C ASN A 486 -10.35 -33.97 16.23
N LEU A 487 -10.11 -32.66 16.34
CA LEU A 487 -8.76 -32.04 16.40
C LEU A 487 -7.81 -32.44 15.25
N ASP A 488 -8.35 -32.81 14.09
CA ASP A 488 -7.58 -33.23 12.91
C ASP A 488 -6.70 -34.48 13.14
N ASP A 489 -7.14 -35.43 13.97
CA ASP A 489 -6.45 -36.72 14.19
C ASP A 489 -6.37 -37.56 12.91
N ALA A 490 -5.19 -37.54 12.28
CA ALA A 490 -4.88 -38.26 11.05
C ALA A 490 -4.70 -39.78 11.24
N THR A 491 -4.73 -40.32 12.48
CA THR A 491 -4.60 -41.76 12.76
C THR A 491 -5.61 -42.60 11.97
N TRP A 492 -6.79 -42.03 11.71
CA TRP A 492 -7.91 -42.71 11.05
C TRP A 492 -7.92 -42.57 9.52
N ALA A 493 -6.94 -41.87 8.93
CA ALA A 493 -6.88 -41.61 7.49
C ALA A 493 -6.86 -42.88 6.63
N ALA A 494 -6.32 -44.00 7.13
CA ALA A 494 -6.30 -45.28 6.43
C ALA A 494 -7.69 -45.91 6.24
N LEU A 495 -8.70 -45.43 6.96
CA LEU A 495 -10.09 -45.91 6.87
C LEU A 495 -10.91 -45.15 5.83
N ALA A 496 -10.35 -44.08 5.25
CA ALA A 496 -11.06 -43.19 4.34
C ALA A 496 -11.54 -43.89 3.06
N VAL A 497 -12.82 -43.69 2.74
CA VAL A 497 -13.42 -44.10 1.47
C VAL A 497 -14.12 -42.89 0.86
N ASN A 498 -13.48 -42.31 -0.16
CA ASN A 498 -13.93 -41.09 -0.86
C ASN A 498 -14.16 -39.87 0.06
N TRP A 499 -13.47 -39.82 1.20
CA TRP A 499 -13.51 -38.68 2.12
C TRP A 499 -12.94 -37.41 1.45
N PRO A 500 -13.59 -36.24 1.57
CA PRO A 500 -13.06 -34.96 1.10
C PRO A 500 -11.60 -34.69 1.44
N TYR A 501 -11.18 -34.92 2.69
CA TYR A 501 -9.77 -34.95 3.14
C TYR A 501 -9.57 -36.11 4.11
N THR A 502 -8.31 -36.47 4.40
CA THR A 502 -7.93 -37.53 5.36
C THR A 502 -8.50 -37.34 6.78
N THR A 503 -8.82 -36.12 7.18
CA THR A 503 -9.45 -35.77 8.47
C THR A 503 -10.89 -35.22 8.31
N ARG A 504 -11.49 -35.32 7.12
CA ARG A 504 -12.86 -34.85 6.82
C ARG A 504 -13.70 -35.95 6.17
N PRO A 505 -14.37 -36.83 6.93
CA PRO A 505 -15.23 -37.89 6.40
C PRO A 505 -16.28 -37.43 5.37
N ALA A 506 -16.92 -36.28 5.60
CA ALA A 506 -18.00 -35.80 4.74
C ALA A 506 -18.13 -34.27 4.74
N VAL A 507 -18.66 -33.74 3.65
CA VAL A 507 -19.33 -32.42 3.61
C VAL A 507 -20.81 -32.61 3.99
N GLN A 508 -21.48 -31.57 4.50
CA GLN A 508 -22.94 -31.55 4.61
C GLN A 508 -23.61 -32.01 3.29
N THR A 509 -24.71 -32.76 3.36
CA THR A 509 -25.41 -33.26 2.16
C THR A 509 -26.19 -32.13 1.49
N GLU A 510 -26.89 -31.36 2.32
CA GLU A 510 -27.78 -30.25 2.03
C GLU A 510 -27.00 -29.05 1.44
N THR A 511 -27.60 -28.33 0.49
CA THR A 511 -27.01 -27.11 -0.10
C THR A 511 -26.92 -25.96 0.91
N THR A 512 -27.94 -25.82 1.76
CA THR A 512 -28.04 -24.79 2.80
C THR A 512 -28.71 -25.35 4.04
N VAL A 513 -28.12 -25.14 5.22
CA VAL A 513 -28.67 -25.57 6.52
C VAL A 513 -28.92 -24.32 7.38
N ALA A 514 -30.16 -23.85 7.36
CA ALA A 514 -30.59 -22.69 8.14
C ALA A 514 -30.65 -22.99 9.66
N PRO A 515 -30.63 -21.97 10.54
CA PRO A 515 -30.88 -22.13 11.97
C PRO A 515 -32.12 -22.98 12.25
N GLY A 516 -32.00 -23.95 13.16
CA GLY A 516 -33.07 -24.89 13.51
C GLY A 516 -33.34 -25.99 12.48
N THR A 517 -32.50 -26.15 11.44
CA THR A 517 -32.62 -27.25 10.45
C THR A 517 -31.46 -28.25 10.57
N LEU A 518 -31.62 -29.43 9.97
CA LEU A 518 -30.65 -30.53 10.04
C LEU A 518 -29.62 -30.47 8.91
N ALA A 519 -28.37 -30.78 9.23
CA ALA A 519 -27.34 -31.21 8.30
C ALA A 519 -27.13 -32.72 8.42
N SER A 520 -26.88 -33.38 7.29
CA SER A 520 -26.60 -34.82 7.21
C SER A 520 -25.23 -35.05 6.60
N PHE A 521 -24.35 -35.74 7.34
CA PHE A 521 -22.98 -36.03 6.94
C PHE A 521 -22.86 -37.51 6.58
N THR A 522 -22.86 -37.83 5.28
CA THR A 522 -22.86 -39.21 4.79
C THR A 522 -21.50 -39.58 4.21
N PHE A 523 -20.92 -40.69 4.68
CA PHE A 523 -19.60 -41.20 4.29
C PHE A 523 -19.55 -42.73 4.33
N GLN A 524 -18.43 -43.30 3.89
CA GLN A 524 -18.12 -44.73 4.05
C GLN A 524 -16.76 -44.87 4.74
N ILE A 525 -16.50 -46.05 5.31
CA ILE A 525 -15.20 -46.42 5.86
C ILE A 525 -14.76 -47.78 5.36
N ARG A 526 -13.45 -48.03 5.40
CA ARG A 526 -12.86 -49.37 5.26
C ARG A 526 -12.57 -49.96 6.64
N GLY A 527 -12.88 -51.24 6.84
CA GLY A 527 -12.50 -52.01 8.01
C GLY A 527 -10.96 -52.12 8.13
N PRO A 528 -10.35 -51.77 9.28
CA PRO A 528 -8.95 -52.01 9.60
C PRO A 528 -8.43 -53.42 9.25
N SER A 529 -7.11 -53.54 9.09
CA SER A 529 -6.40 -54.81 8.83
C SER A 529 -6.15 -55.67 10.09
N GLN A 530 -6.74 -55.29 11.22
CA GLN A 530 -6.70 -56.02 12.49
C GLN A 530 -8.13 -56.14 13.05
N PRO A 531 -8.55 -57.31 13.55
CA PRO A 531 -9.80 -57.45 14.28
C PRO A 531 -9.79 -56.69 15.62
N GLY A 532 -10.93 -56.11 16.00
CA GLY A 532 -11.05 -55.28 17.21
C GLY A 532 -12.17 -54.25 17.11
N THR A 533 -12.46 -53.54 18.20
CA THR A 533 -13.40 -52.41 18.20
C THR A 533 -12.64 -51.09 18.26
N TYR A 534 -12.89 -50.24 17.28
CA TYR A 534 -12.28 -48.92 17.10
C TYR A 534 -13.32 -47.83 17.37
N ALA A 535 -12.91 -46.70 17.93
CA ALA A 535 -13.78 -45.57 18.23
C ALA A 535 -13.22 -44.29 17.61
N ILE A 536 -13.88 -43.79 16.56
CA ILE A 536 -13.48 -42.58 15.84
C ILE A 536 -14.27 -41.40 16.44
N HIS A 537 -13.58 -40.42 17.02
CA HIS A 537 -14.22 -39.20 17.53
C HIS A 537 -14.54 -38.27 16.35
N LEU A 538 -15.82 -37.97 16.15
CA LEU A 538 -16.31 -37.21 15.00
C LEU A 538 -17.04 -35.96 15.45
N ARG A 539 -16.74 -34.82 14.81
CA ARG A 539 -17.20 -33.50 15.25
C ARG A 539 -17.42 -32.58 14.06
N PRO A 540 -18.48 -31.76 14.03
CA PRO A 540 -18.67 -30.79 12.94
C PRO A 540 -17.65 -29.64 13.00
N VAL A 541 -17.30 -29.12 11.82
CA VAL A 541 -16.37 -28.01 11.65
C VAL A 541 -16.77 -27.15 10.46
N ILE A 542 -16.65 -25.83 10.62
CA ILE A 542 -16.70 -24.87 9.52
C ILE A 542 -15.24 -24.59 9.14
N ASP A 543 -14.76 -25.25 8.08
CA ASP A 543 -13.33 -25.24 7.70
C ASP A 543 -12.83 -23.80 7.48
N GLY A 544 -11.74 -23.46 8.18
CA GLY A 544 -11.15 -22.11 8.19
C GLY A 544 -11.76 -21.12 9.19
N VAL A 545 -12.79 -21.50 9.95
CA VAL A 545 -13.45 -20.64 10.95
C VAL A 545 -13.39 -21.24 12.35
N THR A 546 -14.08 -22.36 12.60
CA THR A 546 -14.15 -22.98 13.94
C THR A 546 -14.66 -24.43 13.89
N TRP A 547 -14.21 -25.24 14.84
CA TRP A 547 -14.93 -26.45 15.24
C TRP A 547 -16.22 -26.05 15.95
N LEU A 548 -17.28 -26.85 15.77
CA LEU A 548 -18.55 -26.67 16.50
C LEU A 548 -18.49 -27.43 17.84
N GLU A 549 -19.60 -27.61 18.53
CA GLU A 549 -19.66 -28.30 19.83
C GLU A 549 -19.03 -29.71 19.80
N ASP A 550 -18.36 -30.08 20.90
CA ASP A 550 -17.96 -31.47 21.13
C ASP A 550 -19.06 -32.19 21.93
N GLU A 551 -20.03 -32.73 21.21
CA GLU A 551 -21.16 -33.49 21.74
C GLU A 551 -20.78 -34.94 22.13
N GLY A 552 -19.47 -35.28 22.21
CA GLY A 552 -19.00 -36.62 22.56
C GLY A 552 -19.37 -37.69 21.52
N VAL A 553 -19.44 -37.31 20.25
CA VAL A 553 -19.93 -38.16 19.17
C VAL A 553 -18.84 -39.11 18.67
N PHE A 554 -19.05 -40.41 18.86
CA PHE A 554 -18.15 -41.46 18.38
C PHE A 554 -18.84 -42.36 17.35
N LEU A 555 -18.11 -42.70 16.28
CA LEU A 555 -18.40 -43.85 15.44
C LEU A 555 -17.59 -45.04 15.97
N TYR A 556 -18.28 -46.00 16.58
CA TYR A 556 -17.69 -47.30 16.89
C TYR A 556 -17.73 -48.21 15.67
N VAL A 557 -16.64 -48.94 15.43
CA VAL A 557 -16.45 -49.85 14.29
C VAL A 557 -15.91 -51.17 14.83
N THR A 558 -16.63 -52.27 14.64
CA THR A 558 -16.16 -53.60 15.04
C THR A 558 -15.63 -54.34 13.81
N VAL A 559 -14.38 -54.76 13.87
CA VAL A 559 -13.72 -55.56 12.83
C VAL A 559 -13.64 -57.02 13.27
N ILE A 560 -14.13 -57.91 12.42
CA ILE A 560 -14.00 -59.37 12.56
C ILE A 560 -13.05 -59.94 11.48
N PRO A 561 -12.52 -61.16 11.67
CA PRO A 561 -11.74 -61.87 10.64
C PRO A 561 -12.50 -62.09 9.32
#